data_AF-A0A9X3F0Q4-F1
#
_entry.id   AF-A0A9X3F0Q4-F1
#
_cell.length_a   1.000
_cell.length_b   1.000
_cell.length_c   1.000
_cell.angle_alpha   90.00
_cell.angle_beta   90.00
_cell.angle_gamma   90.00
#
_symmetry.space_group_name_H-M   'P 1'
#
loop_
_entity.id
_entity.type
_entity.pdbx_description
1 polymer ?
#
loop_
_entity_poly.entity_id
_entity_poly.type
_entity_poly.pdbx_seq_one_letter_code
_entity_poly.pdbx_strand_id
1 'polypeptide(L)'
;MSEGKDRPTRARRARRPSGDDREQAILASFEALLERRALPEISIDDIARGAGISRPTFYFYFPSKDAVLLSLLDRMVEQARAERDAALASAAGDPARRGARRSRLIIGSSAPTVPSAWQPRTRG
;
A
#
# COMPACT_ATOMS: atom_id res chain seq x y z
N MET A 1 -0.09 -20.73 56.23
CA MET A 1 -0.45 -19.30 56.17
C MET A 1 0.84 -18.56 55.81
N SER A 2 1.03 -17.89 54.67
CA SER A 2 0.10 -17.34 53.69
C SER A 2 0.71 -17.36 52.28
N GLU A 3 -0.16 -17.55 51.30
CA GLU A 3 0.08 -17.29 49.87
C GLU A 3 0.40 -15.81 49.60
N GLY A 4 1.24 -15.59 48.59
CA GLY A 4 1.57 -14.27 48.05
C GLY A 4 1.84 -14.30 46.54
N LYS A 5 1.07 -15.09 45.80
CA LYS A 5 0.69 -14.95 44.38
C LYS A 5 1.62 -14.09 43.50
N ASP A 6 2.58 -14.73 42.86
CA ASP A 6 3.22 -14.22 41.64
C ASP A 6 2.13 -13.98 40.59
N ARG A 7 1.80 -12.70 40.38
CA ARG A 7 0.80 -12.27 39.41
C ARG A 7 1.57 -11.91 38.13
N PRO A 8 1.49 -12.70 37.05
CA PRO A 8 2.20 -12.37 35.82
C PRO A 8 1.73 -11.00 35.31
N THR A 9 2.71 -10.12 35.18
CA THR A 9 2.61 -8.73 34.78
C THR A 9 2.09 -8.63 33.35
N ARG A 10 0.90 -8.02 33.21
CA ARG A 10 0.51 -7.09 32.15
C ARG A 10 0.91 -7.44 30.70
N ALA A 11 0.88 -8.70 30.28
CA ALA A 11 0.95 -9.08 28.85
C ALA A 11 -0.36 -8.77 28.08
N ARG A 12 -1.29 -8.01 28.68
CA ARG A 12 -2.65 -7.74 28.17
C ARG A 12 -2.84 -6.27 27.81
N ARG A 13 -1.95 -5.73 26.99
CA ARG A 13 -2.33 -4.67 26.03
C ARG A 13 -1.64 -5.04 24.73
N ALA A 14 -2.23 -6.01 24.03
CA ALA A 14 -2.05 -6.11 22.59
C ALA A 14 -2.11 -4.68 22.04
N ARG A 15 -1.02 -4.22 21.42
CA ARG A 15 -0.90 -2.86 20.90
C ARG A 15 -2.18 -2.59 20.13
N ARG A 16 -2.99 -1.65 20.60
CA ARG A 16 -4.09 -1.15 19.79
C ARG A 16 -3.43 -0.70 18.48
N PRO A 17 -3.90 -1.17 17.32
CA PRO A 17 -3.34 -0.72 16.05
C PRO A 17 -3.33 0.81 16.03
N SER A 18 -2.20 1.39 15.63
CA SER A 18 -2.06 2.83 15.44
C SER A 18 -3.04 3.30 14.36
N GLY A 19 -3.28 4.61 14.27
CA GLY A 19 -4.06 5.19 13.17
C GLY A 19 -3.50 4.75 11.81
N ASP A 20 -2.18 4.81 11.67
CA ASP A 20 -1.45 4.42 10.47
C ASP A 20 -1.65 2.93 10.11
N ASP A 21 -1.74 2.05 11.11
CA ASP A 21 -1.98 0.61 10.89
C ASP A 21 -3.39 0.37 10.32
N ARG A 22 -4.36 1.19 10.73
CA ARG A 22 -5.74 1.09 10.23
C ARG A 22 -5.89 1.66 8.84
N GLU A 23 -5.23 2.77 8.55
CA GLU A 23 -5.16 3.33 7.20
C GLU A 23 -4.54 2.31 6.23
N GLN A 24 -3.41 1.70 6.60
CA GLN A 24 -2.77 0.65 5.79
C GLN A 24 -3.65 -0.57 5.60
N ALA A 25 -4.38 -1.00 6.63
CA ALA A 25 -5.33 -2.10 6.51
C ALA A 25 -6.47 -1.81 5.53
N ILE A 26 -6.95 -0.56 5.49
CA ILE A 26 -7.97 -0.12 4.52
C ILE A 26 -7.40 -0.16 3.10
N LEU A 27 -6.20 0.38 2.88
CA LEU A 27 -5.54 0.40 1.57
C LEU A 27 -5.29 -1.03 1.06
N ALA A 28 -4.72 -1.90 1.90
CA ALA A 28 -4.44 -3.29 1.53
C ALA A 28 -5.71 -4.10 1.26
N SER A 29 -6.76 -3.89 2.05
CA SER A 29 -8.08 -4.50 1.81
C SER A 29 -8.63 -4.08 0.45
N PHE A 30 -8.55 -2.80 0.12
CA PHE A 30 -9.10 -2.30 -1.14
C PHE A 30 -8.29 -2.74 -2.37
N GLU A 31 -6.96 -2.76 -2.28
CA GLU A 31 -6.08 -3.30 -3.31
C GLU A 31 -6.42 -4.77 -3.63
N ALA A 32 -6.51 -5.62 -2.60
CA ALA A 32 -6.85 -7.05 -2.77
C ALA A 32 -8.25 -7.27 -3.37
N LEU A 33 -9.18 -6.34 -3.14
CA LEU A 33 -10.51 -6.37 -3.74
C LEU A 33 -10.48 -6.01 -5.23
N LEU A 34 -9.70 -4.99 -5.57
CA LEU A 34 -9.55 -4.50 -6.94
C LEU A 34 -8.77 -5.49 -7.83
N GLU A 35 -7.97 -6.39 -7.26
CA GLU A 35 -7.40 -7.54 -7.99
C GLU A 35 -8.44 -8.53 -8.53
N ARG A 36 -9.67 -8.52 -7.98
CA ARG A 36 -10.67 -9.56 -8.23
C ARG A 36 -11.99 -9.03 -8.78
N ARG A 37 -12.31 -7.76 -8.52
CA ARG A 37 -13.60 -7.13 -8.82
C ARG A 37 -13.39 -5.74 -9.41
N ALA A 38 -14.30 -5.33 -10.28
CA ALA A 38 -14.29 -3.96 -10.80
C ALA A 38 -14.69 -2.96 -9.70
N LEU A 39 -14.13 -1.74 -9.75
CA LEU A 39 -14.36 -0.68 -8.75
C LEU A 39 -15.85 -0.44 -8.40
N PRO A 40 -16.81 -0.40 -9.36
CA PRO A 40 -18.22 -0.20 -9.05
C PRO A 40 -18.82 -1.31 -8.17
N GLU A 41 -18.31 -2.54 -8.27
CA GLU A 41 -18.79 -3.72 -7.55
C GLU A 41 -18.27 -3.80 -6.10
N ILE A 42 -17.30 -2.96 -5.75
CA ILE A 42 -16.72 -2.92 -4.41
C ILE A 42 -17.49 -1.94 -3.54
N SER A 43 -18.02 -2.44 -2.42
CA SER A 43 -18.69 -1.61 -1.41
C SER A 43 -17.74 -1.18 -0.29
N ILE A 44 -18.08 -0.10 0.42
CA ILE A 44 -17.35 0.32 1.63
C ILE A 44 -17.40 -0.78 2.71
N ASP A 45 -18.48 -1.57 2.78
CA ASP A 45 -18.59 -2.67 3.73
C ASP A 45 -17.63 -3.83 3.40
N ASP A 46 -17.38 -4.10 2.12
CA ASP A 46 -16.37 -5.08 1.72
C ASP A 46 -14.98 -4.63 2.16
N ILE A 47 -14.65 -3.35 1.93
CA ILE A 47 -13.35 -2.78 2.32
C ILE A 47 -13.19 -2.84 3.85
N ALA A 48 -14.19 -2.36 4.59
CA ALA A 48 -14.15 -2.34 6.06
C ALA A 48 -14.03 -3.76 6.65
N ARG A 49 -14.74 -4.74 6.06
CA ARG A 49 -14.66 -6.15 6.46
C ARG A 49 -13.27 -6.71 6.22
N GLY A 50 -12.68 -6.49 5.06
CA GLY A 50 -11.31 -6.95 4.75
C GLY A 50 -10.25 -6.29 5.63
N ALA A 51 -10.48 -5.04 6.06
CA ALA A 51 -9.59 -4.29 6.96
C ALA A 51 -9.82 -4.61 8.46
N GLY A 52 -10.82 -5.42 8.80
CA GLY A 52 -11.16 -5.75 10.18
C GLY A 52 -11.59 -4.53 11.00
N ILE A 53 -12.36 -3.61 10.40
CA ILE A 53 -12.90 -2.40 11.03
C ILE A 53 -14.41 -2.25 10.78
N SER A 54 -15.04 -1.34 11.52
CA SER A 54 -16.44 -0.98 11.29
C SER A 54 -16.59 0.05 10.17
N ARG A 55 -17.77 0.11 9.53
CA ARG A 55 -18.09 1.13 8.53
C ARG A 55 -17.95 2.57 9.06
N PRO A 56 -18.42 2.92 10.28
CA PRO A 56 -18.12 4.24 10.85
C PRO A 56 -16.62 4.53 11.02
N THR A 57 -15.83 3.51 11.40
CA THR A 57 -14.37 3.64 11.49
C THR A 57 -13.75 3.89 10.12
N PHE A 58 -14.26 3.28 9.05
CA PHE A 58 -13.79 3.59 7.69
C PHE A 58 -13.91 5.09 7.38
N TYR A 59 -15.09 5.67 7.63
CA TYR A 59 -15.35 7.09 7.35
C TYR A 59 -14.54 8.07 8.20
N PHE A 60 -13.94 7.60 9.30
CA PHE A 60 -12.98 8.41 10.06
C PHE A 60 -11.66 8.62 9.30
N TYR A 61 -11.23 7.63 8.49
CA TYR A 61 -9.99 7.71 7.70
C TYR A 61 -10.25 8.24 6.28
N PHE A 62 -11.30 7.76 5.63
CA PHE A 62 -11.58 8.07 4.23
C PHE A 62 -13.03 8.52 4.01
N PRO A 63 -13.26 9.65 3.34
CA PRO A 63 -14.62 10.12 3.07
C PRO A 63 -15.38 9.26 2.04
N SER A 64 -14.65 8.52 1.18
CA SER A 64 -15.23 7.67 0.14
C SER A 64 -14.25 6.57 -0.31
N LYS A 65 -14.73 5.56 -1.05
CA LYS A 65 -13.83 4.57 -1.69
C LYS A 65 -12.95 5.17 -2.78
N ASP A 66 -13.39 6.25 -3.42
CA ASP A 66 -12.58 6.97 -4.42
C ASP A 66 -11.41 7.71 -3.76
N ALA A 67 -11.56 8.20 -2.53
CA ALA A 67 -10.45 8.74 -1.76
C ALA A 67 -9.40 7.66 -1.44
N VAL A 68 -9.82 6.44 -1.11
CA VAL A 68 -8.91 5.30 -0.92
C VAL A 68 -8.17 4.99 -2.22
N LEU A 69 -8.88 5.04 -3.36
CA LEU A 69 -8.29 4.82 -4.68
C LEU A 69 -7.19 5.85 -4.99
N LEU A 70 -7.46 7.13 -4.76
CA LEU A 70 -6.49 8.20 -4.97
C LEU A 70 -5.25 8.00 -4.08
N SER A 71 -5.44 7.65 -2.80
CA SER A 71 -4.31 7.36 -1.90
C SER A 71 -3.49 6.14 -2.32
N LEU A 72 -4.13 5.10 -2.88
CA LEU A 72 -3.40 3.97 -3.48
C LEU A 72 -2.56 4.42 -4.68
N LEU A 73 -3.13 5.22 -5.58
CA LEU A 73 -2.43 5.73 -6.75
C LEU A 73 -1.25 6.62 -6.37
N ASP A 74 -1.44 7.52 -5.40
CA ASP A 74 -0.36 8.37 -4.87
C ASP A 74 0.79 7.51 -4.31
N ARG A 75 0.47 6.46 -3.57
CA ARG A 75 1.48 5.53 -3.04
C ARG A 75 2.26 4.83 -4.16
N MET A 76 1.59 4.37 -5.21
CA MET A 76 2.24 3.74 -6.36
C MET A 76 3.17 4.72 -7.08
N VAL A 77 2.75 5.97 -7.23
CA VAL A 77 3.57 7.03 -7.84
C VAL A 77 4.80 7.33 -6.98
N GLU A 78 4.64 7.44 -5.66
CA GLU A 78 5.76 7.66 -4.74
C GLU A 78 6.74 6.48 -4.73
N GLN A 79 6.25 5.24 -4.78
CA GLN A 79 7.10 4.06 -4.91
C GLN A 79 7.91 4.08 -6.21
N ALA A 80 7.26 4.38 -7.35
CA ALA A 80 7.95 4.48 -8.63
C ALA A 80 9.00 5.60 -8.65
N ARG A 81 8.71 6.74 -8.00
CA ARG A 81 9.69 7.84 -7.83
C ARG A 81 10.88 7.40 -6.99
N ALA A 82 10.65 6.73 -5.86
CA ALA A 82 11.70 6.25 -4.98
C ALA A 82 12.61 5.22 -5.67
N GLU A 83 12.03 4.28 -6.43
CA GLU A 83 12.79 3.28 -7.21
C GLU A 83 13.67 3.94 -8.27
N ARG A 84 13.13 4.92 -9.00
CA ARG A 84 13.88 5.70 -9.98
C ARG A 84 15.05 6.45 -9.34
N ASP A 85 14.80 7.11 -8.22
CA ASP A 85 15.82 7.92 -7.54
C ASP A 85 16.94 7.02 -6.96
N ALA A 86 16.59 5.84 -6.45
CA ALA A 86 17.57 4.82 -6.04
C ALA A 86 18.41 4.31 -7.23
N ALA A 87 17.80 4.09 -8.39
CA ALA A 87 18.52 3.70 -9.61
C ALA A 87 19.48 4.80 -10.09
N LEU A 88 19.10 6.07 -10.01
CA LEU A 88 19.97 7.20 -10.35
C LEU A 88 21.13 7.36 -9.35
N ALA A 89 20.86 7.20 -8.05
CA ALA A 89 21.88 7.28 -7.01
C ALA A 89 22.92 6.15 -7.14
N SER A 90 22.48 4.92 -7.41
CA SER A 90 23.39 3.78 -7.64
C SER A 90 24.24 3.97 -8.90
N ALA A 91 23.70 4.57 -9.97
CA ALA A 91 24.45 4.91 -11.17
C ALA A 91 25.47 6.04 -10.97
N ALA A 92 25.18 6.99 -10.07
CA ALA A 92 26.08 8.10 -9.72
C ALA A 92 27.21 7.68 -8.73
N GLY A 93 26.96 6.66 -7.92
CA GLY A 93 27.91 6.09 -6.95
C GLY A 93 29.01 5.21 -7.56
N ASP A 94 28.89 4.82 -8.83
CA ASP A 94 29.87 3.96 -9.52
C ASP A 94 31.07 4.79 -10.05
N PRO A 95 32.26 4.73 -9.42
CA PRO A 95 33.44 5.48 -9.87
C PRO A 95 33.90 5.07 -11.27
N ALA A 96 33.59 3.85 -11.71
CA ALA A 96 33.98 3.33 -13.03
C ALA A 96 33.19 3.96 -14.18
N ARG A 97 32.04 4.59 -13.90
CA ARG A 97 31.18 5.24 -14.91
C ARG A 97 31.45 6.72 -15.11
N ARG A 98 32.31 7.35 -14.28
CA ARG A 98 32.63 8.79 -14.39
C ARG A 98 33.40 9.18 -15.67
N GLY A 99 33.96 8.20 -16.40
CA GLY A 99 34.72 8.45 -17.63
C GLY A 99 33.96 8.25 -18.96
N ALA A 100 32.78 7.63 -18.96
CA ALA A 100 32.12 7.21 -20.20
C ALA A 100 30.85 8.02 -20.50
N ARG A 101 31.02 9.29 -20.87
CA ARG A 101 29.96 10.06 -21.55
C ARG A 101 29.78 9.52 -22.98
N ARG A 102 28.80 8.62 -23.16
CA ARG A 102 27.89 8.49 -24.33
C ARG A 102 27.40 7.04 -24.41
N SER A 103 26.23 6.74 -23.85
CA SER A 103 25.47 5.58 -24.31
C SER A 103 24.07 5.57 -23.71
N ARG A 104 23.12 5.91 -24.59
CA ARG A 104 21.76 5.37 -24.72
C ARG A 104 20.95 5.29 -23.42
N LEU A 105 20.06 6.27 -23.27
CA LEU A 105 18.82 6.19 -22.53
C LEU A 105 18.08 4.89 -22.96
N ILE A 106 18.31 3.78 -22.26
CA ILE A 106 17.32 2.72 -22.19
C ILE A 106 16.40 3.20 -21.07
N ILE A 107 15.34 3.91 -21.46
CA ILE A 107 14.13 3.96 -20.64
C ILE A 107 13.66 2.51 -20.60
N GLY A 108 14.17 1.75 -19.63
CA GLY A 108 13.57 0.51 -19.21
C GLY A 108 12.26 0.90 -18.58
N SER A 109 11.24 1.06 -19.42
CA SER A 109 9.86 1.18 -19.01
C SER A 109 9.48 -0.14 -18.32
N SER A 110 9.84 -0.33 -17.05
CA SER A 110 8.94 -1.06 -16.18
C SER A 110 7.77 -0.10 -15.95
N ALA A 111 6.76 -0.22 -16.82
CA ALA A 111 5.46 0.34 -16.50
C ALA A 111 5.13 -0.14 -15.09
N PRO A 112 4.60 0.72 -14.19
CA PRO A 112 4.03 0.21 -12.95
C PRO A 112 3.10 -0.93 -13.36
N THR A 113 3.29 -2.12 -12.76
CA THR A 113 2.48 -3.27 -13.12
C THR A 113 1.08 -2.95 -12.65
N VAL A 114 0.28 -2.40 -13.56
CA VAL A 114 -1.14 -2.21 -13.34
C VAL A 114 -1.71 -3.62 -13.18
N PRO A 115 -2.32 -3.97 -12.04
CA PRO A 115 -2.88 -5.30 -11.87
C PRO A 115 -3.78 -5.64 -13.06
N SER A 116 -3.63 -6.83 -13.61
CA SER A 116 -4.35 -7.26 -14.83
C SER A 116 -5.88 -7.10 -14.73
N ALA A 117 -6.40 -7.10 -13.51
CA ALA A 117 -7.81 -6.84 -13.18
C ALA A 117 -8.31 -5.42 -13.51
N TRP A 118 -7.41 -4.46 -13.75
CA TRP A 118 -7.73 -3.06 -14.02
C TRP A 118 -7.59 -2.70 -15.51
N GLN A 119 -7.21 -3.66 -16.34
CA GLN A 119 -7.17 -3.45 -17.78
C GLN A 119 -8.59 -3.53 -18.34
N PRO A 120 -9.00 -2.57 -19.19
CA PRO A 120 -10.33 -2.60 -19.80
C PRO A 120 -10.47 -3.88 -20.62
N ARG A 121 -11.44 -4.74 -20.27
CA ARG A 121 -11.78 -5.93 -21.06
C ARG A 121 -12.43 -5.45 -22.34
N THR A 122 -11.65 -5.35 -23.42
CA THR A 122 -12.18 -5.12 -24.75
C THR A 122 -13.07 -6.31 -25.11
N ARG A 123 -14.39 -6.10 -25.08
CA ARG A 123 -15.33 -6.99 -25.80
C ARG A 123 -15.26 -6.57 -27.27
N GLY A 124 -15.02 -7.55 -28.13
CA GLY A 124 -15.17 -7.42 -29.58
C GLY A 124 -16.62 -7.31 -29.99
#